data_AF-A0ABD2MDU4-F1
#
_entry.id   AF-A0ABD2MDU4-F1
#
_cell.length_a   1.000
_cell.length_b   1.000
_cell.length_c   1.000
_cell.angle_alpha   90.00
_cell.angle_beta   90.00
_cell.angle_gamma   90.00
#
_symmetry.space_group_name_H-M   'P 1'
#
loop_
_entity.id
_entity.type
_entity.pdbx_description
1 polymer ?
#
loop_
_entity_poly.entity_id
_entity_poly.type
_entity_poly.pdbx_seq_one_letter_code
_entity_poly.pdbx_strand_id
1 'polypeptide(L)'
;MRWADQKCLQNGTECSAENRRSALGSALCKIRFPLITKREFSLNIVSSGVLTMEELLAVFQYHCHPNLRGAPGQYPMAFPCHGRFSDENEGTLSIDIEKLSEFARERMNSSRYSDGIYIKGLPWKIVAKINAKKNRTEKWLGFYLLCTAQINEMMDPSRGFYDKNEDKVTLAIDFTVEDENSLKFDSDPNKSNATILTEIKKFSDFSQEIFGSERSSETVHIRGIPMKIETDISTMRDSDEKHLGIMLKQTAQGEDGKWDFVWSATLRIVSQKSGAEDLTITRNSRVFNSRSFSHWPFLNAITFAELMDPSKGFYDKNEDKMTLAIDIKVEEAKPMKPRQYSE
;
A
#
# COMPACT_ATOMS: atom_id res chain seq x y z
N MET A 1 0.47 37.32 20.64
CA MET A 1 0.69 37.91 21.97
C MET A 1 -0.59 38.07 22.78
N ARG A 2 -1.60 38.80 22.29
CA ARG A 2 -2.89 38.98 23.01
C ARG A 2 -3.53 37.70 23.56
N TRP A 3 -3.44 36.59 22.82
CA TRP A 3 -3.91 35.29 23.31
C TRP A 3 -3.12 34.77 24.52
N ALA A 4 -1.79 34.91 24.50
CA ALA A 4 -0.93 34.51 25.61
C ALA A 4 -1.19 35.38 26.85
N ASP A 5 -1.37 36.70 26.66
CA ASP A 5 -1.75 37.61 27.74
C ASP A 5 -3.08 37.19 28.38
N GLN A 6 -4.10 36.89 27.56
CA GLN A 6 -5.39 36.41 28.04
C GLN A 6 -5.26 35.09 28.79
N LYS A 7 -4.36 34.20 28.36
CA LYS A 7 -4.12 32.92 29.02
C LYS A 7 -3.41 33.08 30.37
N CYS A 8 -2.46 34.01 30.48
CA CYS A 8 -1.85 34.37 31.77
C CYS A 8 -2.91 34.92 32.74
N LEU A 9 -3.78 35.83 32.28
CA LEU A 9 -4.88 36.38 33.08
C LEU A 9 -5.85 35.29 33.55
N GLN A 10 -6.21 34.34 32.69
CA GLN A 10 -7.05 33.18 33.06
C GLN A 10 -6.39 32.29 34.11
N ASN A 11 -5.07 32.16 34.07
CA ASN A 11 -4.31 31.36 35.01
C ASN A 11 -3.95 32.15 36.30
N GLY A 12 -4.39 33.40 36.43
CA GLY A 12 -4.10 34.27 37.58
C GLY A 12 -2.64 34.71 37.69
N THR A 13 -1.86 34.62 36.59
CA THR A 13 -0.44 35.00 36.57
C THR A 13 -0.23 36.34 35.87
N GLU A 14 0.81 37.07 36.29
CA GLU A 14 1.21 38.31 35.61
C GLU A 14 1.66 38.00 34.18
N CYS A 15 1.36 38.90 33.23
CA CYS A 15 1.78 38.81 31.83
C CYS A 15 3.28 39.13 31.66
N SER A 16 4.15 38.41 32.35
CA SER A 16 5.60 38.47 32.20
C SER A 16 6.06 37.70 30.95
N ALA A 17 7.29 37.93 30.50
CA ALA A 17 7.88 37.23 29.37
C ALA A 17 7.91 35.70 29.57
N GLU A 18 8.32 35.26 30.77
CA GLU A 18 8.38 33.84 31.14
C GLU A 18 6.99 33.20 31.16
N ASN A 19 5.99 33.88 31.74
CA ASN A 19 4.63 33.37 31.81
C ASN A 19 3.96 33.30 30.45
N ARG A 20 4.20 34.28 29.57
CA ARG A 20 3.73 34.24 28.17
C ARG A 20 4.38 33.09 27.40
N ARG A 21 5.69 32.88 27.58
CA ARG A 21 6.42 31.78 26.94
C ARG A 21 5.89 30.43 27.42
N SER A 22 5.65 30.28 28.72
CA SER A 22 5.03 29.10 29.33
C SER A 22 3.60 28.86 28.81
N ALA A 23 2.78 29.92 28.76
CA ALA A 23 1.41 29.84 28.25
C ALA A 23 1.33 29.46 26.76
N LEU A 24 2.31 29.88 25.97
CA LEU A 24 2.44 29.46 24.57
C LEU A 24 2.96 28.03 24.43
N GLY A 25 3.83 27.58 25.33
CA GLY A 25 4.34 26.21 25.38
C GLY A 25 4.79 25.69 24.00
N SER A 26 4.25 24.54 23.60
CA SER A 26 4.55 23.92 22.30
C SER A 26 4.01 24.70 21.10
N ALA A 27 3.01 25.58 21.27
CA ALA A 27 2.48 26.41 20.20
C ALA A 27 3.49 27.46 19.73
N LEU A 28 4.44 27.86 20.59
CA LEU A 28 5.52 28.79 20.22
C LEU A 28 6.32 28.27 19.02
N CYS A 29 6.54 26.96 18.94
CA CYS A 29 7.30 26.29 17.87
C CYS A 29 6.53 26.19 16.53
N LYS A 30 5.24 26.49 16.54
CA LYS A 30 4.36 26.50 15.36
C LYS A 30 4.27 27.90 14.72
N ILE A 31 4.70 28.95 15.41
CA ILE A 31 4.68 30.32 14.91
C ILE A 31 5.84 30.54 13.93
N ARG A 32 5.53 30.96 12.70
CA ARG A 32 6.53 31.25 11.67
C ARG A 32 7.04 32.68 11.78
N PHE A 33 7.81 32.96 12.83
CA PHE A 33 8.39 34.29 13.10
C PHE A 33 9.06 34.96 11.88
N PRO A 34 9.83 34.24 11.03
CA PRO A 34 10.46 34.83 9.84
C PRO A 34 9.48 35.37 8.78
N LEU A 35 8.23 34.92 8.79
CA LEU A 35 7.17 35.39 7.88
C LEU A 35 6.40 36.59 8.41
N ILE A 36 6.60 36.96 9.68
CA ILE A 36 6.06 38.19 10.26
C ILE A 36 6.81 39.37 9.64
N THR A 37 6.12 40.49 9.37
CA THR A 37 6.81 41.67 8.82
C THR A 37 7.83 42.20 9.82
N LYS A 38 8.95 42.77 9.34
CA LYS A 38 10.01 43.33 10.20
C LYS A 38 9.46 44.28 11.26
N ARG A 39 8.50 45.12 10.85
CA ARG A 39 7.83 46.10 11.70
C ARG A 39 7.01 45.43 12.79
N GLU A 40 6.17 44.46 12.45
CA GLU A 40 5.34 43.76 13.44
C GLU A 40 6.17 42.88 14.37
N PHE A 41 7.23 42.25 13.86
CA PHE A 41 8.15 41.46 14.65
C PHE A 41 8.83 42.34 15.70
N SER A 42 9.38 43.49 15.29
CA SER A 42 10.04 44.44 16.20
C SER A 42 9.07 45.01 17.24
N LEU A 43 7.87 45.44 16.84
CA LEU A 43 6.93 46.08 17.75
C LEU A 43 6.23 45.12 18.71
N ASN A 44 5.90 43.91 18.25
CA ASN A 44 5.02 43.02 19.01
C ASN A 44 5.72 41.78 19.56
N ILE A 45 6.77 41.28 18.91
CA ILE A 45 7.44 40.05 19.31
C ILE A 45 8.69 40.36 20.14
N VAL A 46 9.57 41.24 19.66
CA VAL A 46 10.79 41.64 20.39
C VAL A 46 10.42 42.26 21.74
N SER A 47 9.51 43.24 21.73
CA SER A 47 9.03 43.91 22.94
C SER A 47 8.30 42.98 23.92
N SER A 48 7.84 41.80 23.47
CA SER A 48 7.14 40.86 24.36
C SER A 48 8.07 40.05 25.24
N GLY A 49 9.37 39.99 24.92
CA GLY A 49 10.38 39.21 25.63
C GLY A 49 10.21 37.69 25.52
N VAL A 50 9.25 37.21 24.73
CA VAL A 50 8.94 35.77 24.64
C VAL A 50 10.07 34.98 24.00
N LEU A 51 10.85 35.58 23.11
CA LEU A 51 11.99 34.94 22.45
C LEU A 51 13.29 35.21 23.21
N THR A 52 14.16 34.20 23.30
CA THR A 52 15.50 34.36 23.86
C THR A 52 16.36 35.23 22.94
N MET A 53 17.48 35.76 23.46
CA MET A 53 18.38 36.59 22.65
C MET A 53 18.90 35.83 21.41
N GLU A 54 19.19 34.54 21.54
CA GLU A 54 19.64 33.69 20.42
C GLU A 54 18.54 33.51 19.36
N GLU A 55 17.30 33.24 19.78
CA GLU A 55 16.14 33.13 18.89
C GLU A 55 15.84 34.44 18.16
N LEU A 56 15.97 35.58 18.86
CA LEU A 56 15.80 36.91 18.29
C LEU A 56 16.86 37.21 17.24
N LEU A 57 18.13 36.91 17.54
CA LEU A 57 19.24 37.11 16.60
C LEU A 57 19.05 36.27 15.33
N ALA A 58 18.57 35.02 15.46
CA ALA A 58 18.28 34.17 14.32
C ALA A 58 17.21 34.76 13.38
N VAL A 59 16.11 35.28 13.92
CA VAL A 59 15.05 35.91 13.10
C VAL A 59 15.52 37.25 12.52
N PHE A 60 16.26 38.04 13.29
CA PHE A 60 16.82 39.30 12.81
C PHE A 60 17.75 39.08 11.62
N GLN A 61 18.64 38.09 11.71
CA GLN A 61 19.56 37.75 10.64
C GLN A 61 18.85 37.28 9.37
N TYR A 62 17.76 36.50 9.51
CA TYR A 62 16.89 36.14 8.37
C TYR A 62 16.33 37.38 7.66
N HIS A 63 15.88 38.38 8.42
CA HIS A 63 15.38 39.63 7.87
C HIS A 63 16.46 40.49 7.20
N CYS A 64 17.72 40.39 7.64
CA CYS A 64 18.86 41.11 7.06
C CYS A 64 19.38 40.49 5.76
N HIS A 65 19.23 39.17 5.58
CA HIS A 65 19.76 38.46 4.41
C HIS A 65 18.67 37.75 3.59
N PRO A 66 17.80 38.50 2.88
CA PRO A 66 16.73 37.90 2.07
C PRO A 66 17.24 37.01 0.93
N ASN A 67 18.49 37.16 0.50
CA ASN A 67 19.13 36.42 -0.60
C ASN A 67 19.75 35.09 -0.16
N LEU A 68 19.82 34.80 1.14
CA LEU A 68 20.37 33.54 1.68
C LEU A 68 19.26 32.54 2.06
N ARG A 69 18.06 32.68 1.50
CA ARG A 69 16.95 31.72 1.59
C ARG A 69 17.30 30.40 0.90
N GLY A 70 18.27 29.65 1.44
CA GLY A 70 18.66 28.34 0.90
C GLY A 70 20.14 27.97 0.99
N ALA A 71 21.02 28.80 1.57
CA ALA A 71 22.43 28.42 1.76
C ALA A 71 22.57 27.51 3.00
N PRO A 72 23.01 26.24 2.87
CA PRO A 72 23.19 25.34 4.01
C PRO A 72 24.36 25.80 4.89
N GLY A 73 24.19 25.70 6.21
CA GLY A 73 25.32 25.59 7.15
C GLY A 73 25.86 26.87 7.80
N GLN A 74 25.23 28.04 7.66
CA GLN A 74 25.78 29.24 8.31
C GLN A 74 25.17 29.62 9.67
N TYR A 75 23.93 29.27 10.00
CA TYR A 75 23.39 29.52 11.36
C TYR A 75 22.31 28.50 11.71
N PRO A 76 22.49 27.65 12.74
CA PRO A 76 21.40 26.81 13.22
C PRO A 76 20.28 27.74 13.71
N MET A 77 19.06 27.57 13.20
CA MET A 77 17.91 28.27 13.77
C MET A 77 17.72 27.75 15.19
N ALA A 78 18.28 28.47 16.17
CA ALA A 78 18.28 28.15 17.58
C ALA A 78 16.92 28.39 18.24
N PHE A 79 15.83 28.05 17.58
CA PHE A 79 14.60 27.77 18.30
C PHE A 79 14.77 26.37 18.87
N PRO A 80 14.86 26.21 20.22
CA PRO A 80 14.79 24.92 20.86
C PRO A 80 13.34 24.43 20.70
N CYS A 81 13.00 24.00 19.49
CA CYS A 81 11.81 23.23 19.22
C CYS A 81 12.09 21.82 19.75
N HIS A 82 12.25 21.68 21.07
CA HIS A 82 12.42 20.38 21.74
C HIS A 82 11.17 19.49 21.57
N GLY A 83 10.06 20.02 21.03
CA GLY A 83 8.94 19.23 20.53
C GLY A 83 9.11 18.65 19.11
N ARG A 84 10.28 18.78 18.47
CA ARG A 84 10.59 18.15 17.17
C ARG A 84 11.66 17.07 17.27
N PHE A 85 12.32 16.91 18.40
CA PHE A 85 13.21 15.79 18.64
C PHE A 85 12.42 14.74 19.42
N SER A 86 11.69 13.92 18.65
CA SER A 86 11.29 12.62 19.17
C SER A 86 12.55 11.74 19.15
N ASP A 87 12.92 11.23 20.33
CA ASP A 87 13.91 10.17 20.51
C ASP A 87 13.32 8.79 20.18
N GLU A 88 12.08 8.74 19.69
CA GLU A 88 11.46 7.49 19.29
C GLU A 88 12.21 6.92 18.08
N ASN A 89 12.49 5.63 18.19
CA ASN A 89 13.16 4.85 17.15
C ASN A 89 12.16 4.37 16.07
N GLU A 90 10.88 4.51 16.35
CA GLU A 90 9.77 3.97 15.57
C GLU A 90 8.67 5.04 15.49
N GLY A 91 7.88 5.00 14.41
CA GLY A 91 6.75 5.90 14.27
C GLY A 91 5.84 5.47 13.14
N THR A 92 4.54 5.68 13.33
CA THR A 92 3.52 5.33 12.35
C THR A 92 3.20 6.55 11.48
N LEU A 93 3.24 6.36 10.16
CA LEU A 93 2.83 7.34 9.17
C LEU A 93 1.62 6.81 8.42
N SER A 94 0.57 7.62 8.31
CA SER A 94 -0.60 7.35 7.47
C SER A 94 -0.79 8.47 6.44
N ILE A 95 -1.40 8.15 5.31
CA ILE A 95 -1.76 9.13 4.30
C ILE A 95 -3.14 8.82 3.72
N ASP A 96 -4.03 9.80 3.79
CA ASP A 96 -5.34 9.72 3.16
C ASP A 96 -5.31 10.50 1.84
N ILE A 97 -5.54 9.80 0.73
CA ILE A 97 -5.62 10.42 -0.59
C ILE A 97 -7.08 10.70 -0.93
N GLU A 98 -7.54 11.89 -0.54
CA GLU A 98 -8.85 12.37 -0.95
C GLU A 98 -8.96 12.48 -2.47
N LYS A 99 -10.13 12.12 -3.00
CA LYS A 99 -10.48 12.26 -4.42
C LYS A 99 -9.43 11.63 -5.35
N LEU A 100 -9.02 10.39 -5.05
CA LEU A 100 -8.02 9.63 -5.82
C LEU A 100 -8.26 9.63 -7.34
N SER A 101 -9.51 9.62 -7.79
CA SER A 101 -9.87 9.66 -9.22
C SER A 101 -9.54 11.00 -9.89
N GLU A 102 -9.61 12.12 -9.16
CA GLU A 102 -9.12 13.42 -9.61
C GLU A 102 -7.60 13.42 -9.64
N PHE A 103 -6.96 12.93 -8.57
CA PHE A 103 -5.50 12.85 -8.46
C PHE A 103 -4.86 12.06 -9.63
N ALA A 104 -5.48 10.96 -10.05
CA ALA A 104 -5.02 10.16 -11.21
C ALA A 104 -5.04 10.92 -12.54
N ARG A 105 -5.89 11.96 -12.67
CA ARG A 105 -6.01 12.81 -13.86
C ARG A 105 -5.12 14.05 -13.81
N GLU A 106 -4.52 14.36 -12.66
CA GLU A 106 -3.61 15.50 -12.52
C GLU A 106 -2.36 15.35 -13.42
N ARG A 107 -1.71 16.49 -13.68
CA ARG A 107 -0.52 16.54 -14.55
C ARG A 107 0.65 15.77 -13.93
N MET A 108 1.56 15.29 -14.79
CA MET A 108 2.85 14.73 -14.36
C MET A 108 3.53 15.68 -13.36
N ASN A 109 4.04 15.12 -12.24
CA ASN A 109 4.64 15.79 -11.06
C ASN A 109 3.68 16.17 -9.92
N SER A 110 2.39 15.90 -10.05
CA SER A 110 1.47 16.11 -8.92
C SER A 110 1.78 15.12 -7.79
N SER A 111 2.04 15.65 -6.60
CA SER A 111 2.41 14.88 -5.42
C SER A 111 1.46 15.22 -4.27
N ARG A 112 1.06 14.20 -3.50
CA ARG A 112 0.37 14.36 -2.21
C ARG A 112 1.30 13.92 -1.10
N TYR A 113 1.17 14.53 0.07
CA TYR A 113 2.07 14.33 1.19
C TYR A 113 1.26 13.97 2.43
N SER A 114 1.77 13.03 3.23
CA SER A 114 1.27 12.83 4.57
C SER A 114 1.64 13.99 5.49
N ASP A 115 1.02 14.00 6.67
CA ASP A 115 1.60 14.69 7.80
C ASP A 115 2.99 14.13 8.12
N GLY A 116 3.86 15.00 8.64
CA GLY A 116 5.24 14.63 8.95
C GLY A 116 5.38 14.21 10.39
N ILE A 117 6.12 13.12 10.60
CA ILE A 117 6.56 12.69 11.93
C ILE A 117 8.07 12.91 12.08
N TYR A 118 8.55 12.82 13.31
CA TYR A 118 9.97 12.86 13.62
C TYR A 118 10.37 11.50 14.19
N ILE A 119 11.38 10.88 13.61
CA ILE A 119 12.01 9.66 14.13
C ILE A 119 13.49 9.97 14.28
N LYS A 120 14.05 9.78 15.47
CA LYS A 120 15.42 10.19 15.82
C LYS A 120 15.75 11.64 15.40
N GLY A 121 14.79 12.55 15.60
CA GLY A 121 14.93 13.96 15.21
C GLY A 121 14.96 14.26 13.71
N LEU A 122 14.78 13.26 12.84
CA LEU A 122 14.70 13.45 11.39
C LEU A 122 13.22 13.53 10.95
N PRO A 123 12.82 14.52 10.13
CA PRO A 123 11.45 14.65 9.62
C PRO A 123 11.18 13.67 8.47
N TRP A 124 10.16 12.82 8.65
CA TRP A 124 9.74 11.81 7.69
C TRP A 124 8.31 12.06 7.21
N LYS A 125 8.05 11.78 5.92
CA LYS A 125 6.73 11.89 5.27
C LYS A 125 6.55 10.80 4.22
N ILE A 126 5.30 10.41 3.98
CA ILE A 126 4.91 9.64 2.80
C ILE A 126 4.61 10.62 1.66
N VAL A 127 5.10 10.31 0.46
CA VAL A 127 4.81 11.05 -0.76
C VAL A 127 4.12 10.11 -1.73
N ALA A 128 2.88 10.43 -2.10
CA ALA A 128 2.14 9.75 -3.15
C ALA A 128 2.31 10.50 -4.47
N LYS A 129 2.74 9.81 -5.52
CA LYS A 129 2.97 10.39 -6.86
C LYS A 129 2.35 9.53 -7.94
N ILE A 130 1.78 10.18 -8.95
CA ILE A 130 1.42 9.50 -10.20
C ILE A 130 2.64 9.43 -11.10
N ASN A 131 3.10 8.21 -11.32
CA ASN A 131 4.21 7.90 -12.22
C ASN A 131 3.68 7.47 -13.57
N ALA A 132 4.42 7.79 -14.63
CA ALA A 132 4.11 7.38 -15.99
C ALA A 132 5.40 7.24 -16.80
N LYS A 133 5.46 6.24 -17.70
CA LYS A 133 6.56 6.13 -18.67
C LYS A 133 6.37 7.19 -19.76
N LYS A 134 7.45 7.86 -20.18
CA LYS A 134 7.43 8.96 -21.17
C LYS A 134 6.64 8.67 -22.46
N ASN A 135 6.47 7.39 -22.83
CA ASN A 135 5.85 6.97 -24.09
C ASN A 135 4.68 5.96 -23.93
N ARG A 136 4.03 5.84 -22.76
CA ARG A 136 2.86 4.95 -22.59
C ARG A 136 1.72 5.62 -21.80
N THR A 137 0.50 5.19 -22.09
CA THR A 137 -0.74 5.54 -21.37
C THR A 137 -0.84 4.94 -19.96
N GLU A 138 0.05 4.00 -19.63
CA GLU A 138 0.14 3.35 -18.33
C GLU A 138 0.63 4.34 -17.25
N LYS A 139 -0.25 4.60 -16.27
CA LYS A 139 0.03 5.37 -15.05
C LYS A 139 -0.05 4.44 -13.85
N TRP A 140 0.80 4.64 -12.86
CA TRP A 140 0.70 3.95 -11.57
C TRP A 140 0.90 4.93 -10.41
N LEU A 141 0.31 4.61 -9.27
CA LEU A 141 0.48 5.35 -8.03
C LEU A 141 1.69 4.79 -7.29
N GLY A 142 2.71 5.62 -7.05
CA GLY A 142 3.87 5.28 -6.25
C GLY A 142 3.84 5.98 -4.90
N PHE A 143 4.18 5.25 -3.84
CA PHE A 143 4.40 5.78 -2.50
C PHE A 143 5.89 5.79 -2.19
N TYR A 144 6.39 6.91 -1.68
CA TYR A 144 7.79 7.09 -1.35
C TYR A 144 7.89 7.58 0.08
N LEU A 145 8.77 6.96 0.87
CA LEU A 145 9.18 7.54 2.14
C LEU A 145 10.21 8.64 1.86
N LEU A 146 9.96 9.84 2.36
CA LEU A 146 10.81 11.01 2.18
C LEU A 146 11.28 11.54 3.53
N CYS A 147 12.59 11.52 3.75
CA CYS A 147 13.22 12.34 4.78
C CYS A 147 13.46 13.75 4.21
N THR A 148 12.96 14.79 4.87
CA THR A 148 13.18 16.18 4.44
C THR A 148 14.37 16.84 5.14
N ALA A 149 15.17 16.08 5.89
CA ALA A 149 16.40 16.57 6.49
C ALA A 149 17.48 16.80 5.42
N GLN A 150 18.47 17.64 5.74
CA GLN A 150 19.68 17.70 4.94
C GLN A 150 20.50 16.42 5.11
N ILE A 151 21.21 16.00 4.07
CA ILE A 151 22.00 14.76 4.10
C ILE A 151 23.07 14.78 5.20
N ASN A 152 23.66 15.94 5.49
CA ASN A 152 24.65 16.10 6.57
C ASN A 152 24.04 15.83 7.95
N GLU A 153 22.74 16.12 8.14
CA GLU A 153 22.04 15.80 9.38
C GLU A 153 21.72 14.30 9.48
N MET A 154 21.47 13.63 8.36
CA MET A 154 21.27 12.17 8.34
C MET A 154 22.58 11.42 8.62
N MET A 155 23.71 11.96 8.15
CA MET A 155 25.04 11.40 8.35
C MET A 155 25.66 11.76 9.70
N ASP A 156 24.97 12.51 10.56
CA ASP A 156 25.44 12.84 11.90
C ASP A 156 25.42 11.58 12.79
N PRO A 157 26.59 11.04 13.20
CA PRO A 157 26.65 9.81 13.98
C PRO A 157 26.00 9.97 15.36
N SER A 158 25.89 11.20 15.87
CA SER A 158 25.25 11.46 17.17
C SER A 158 23.74 11.19 17.17
N ARG A 159 23.11 11.16 15.99
CA ARG A 159 21.69 10.82 15.83
C ARG A 159 21.42 9.31 15.79
N GLY A 160 22.47 8.48 15.72
CA GLY A 160 22.34 7.01 15.72
C GLY A 160 21.55 6.45 14.53
N PHE A 161 21.46 7.20 13.42
CA PHE A 161 20.78 6.78 12.17
C PHE A 161 21.78 6.29 11.11
N TYR A 162 23.00 6.85 11.12
CA TYR A 162 24.10 6.49 10.24
C TYR A 162 25.22 5.84 11.05
N ASP A 163 25.63 4.64 10.64
CA ASP A 163 26.81 3.96 11.16
C ASP A 163 28.04 4.43 10.37
N LYS A 164 28.89 5.24 11.02
CA LYS A 164 30.13 5.75 10.42
C LYS A 164 31.19 4.68 10.19
N ASN A 165 31.18 3.60 10.97
CA ASN A 165 32.17 2.53 10.84
C ASN A 165 31.84 1.62 9.65
N GLU A 166 30.54 1.38 9.41
CA GLU A 166 30.06 0.58 8.28
C GLU A 166 29.71 1.39 7.03
N ASP A 167 29.71 2.73 7.11
CA ASP A 167 29.19 3.65 6.08
C ASP A 167 27.78 3.26 5.61
N LYS A 168 26.88 3.08 6.60
CA LYS A 168 25.59 2.41 6.38
C LYS A 168 24.44 3.08 7.12
N VAL A 169 23.28 3.08 6.49
CA VAL A 169 21.97 3.38 7.09
C VAL A 169 21.09 2.15 6.97
N THR A 170 20.39 1.78 8.04
CA THR A 170 19.40 0.69 8.02
C THR A 170 18.02 1.27 8.31
N LEU A 171 17.07 0.98 7.42
CA LEU A 171 15.68 1.38 7.56
C LEU A 171 14.81 0.13 7.41
N ALA A 172 14.00 -0.16 8.43
CA ALA A 172 12.94 -1.14 8.36
C ALA A 172 11.61 -0.41 8.16
N ILE A 173 10.74 -0.94 7.30
CA ILE A 173 9.43 -0.35 7.03
C ILE A 173 8.39 -1.46 7.09
N ASP A 174 7.45 -1.32 8.02
CA ASP A 174 6.27 -2.16 8.10
C ASP A 174 5.09 -1.43 7.44
N PHE A 175 4.38 -2.10 6.56
CA PHE A 175 3.20 -1.56 5.87
C PHE A 175 1.95 -2.25 6.39
N THR A 176 0.97 -1.44 6.83
CA THR A 176 -0.37 -1.90 7.18
C THR A 176 -1.37 -1.13 6.33
N VAL A 177 -2.30 -1.84 5.70
CA VAL A 177 -3.42 -1.24 4.97
C VAL A 177 -4.63 -1.31 5.90
N GLU A 178 -5.04 -0.16 6.42
CA GLU A 178 -6.25 -0.05 7.23
C GLU A 178 -7.45 -0.01 6.28
N ASP A 179 -8.26 -1.06 6.29
CA ASP A 179 -9.51 -1.13 5.54
C ASP A 179 -10.67 -1.09 6.54
N GLU A 180 -11.34 0.07 6.64
CA GLU A 180 -12.54 0.23 7.48
C GLU A 180 -13.68 -0.74 7.08
N ASN A 181 -13.58 -1.37 5.89
CA ASN A 181 -14.51 -2.40 5.41
C ASN A 181 -13.81 -3.71 5.06
N SER A 182 -12.74 -4.08 5.78
CA SER A 182 -11.99 -5.31 5.48
C SER A 182 -12.90 -6.53 5.25
N LEU A 183 -13.05 -6.89 3.97
CA LEU A 183 -13.24 -8.28 3.59
C LEU A 183 -12.01 -9.00 4.10
N LYS A 184 -12.22 -9.90 5.07
CA LYS A 184 -11.15 -10.64 5.75
C LYS A 184 -10.26 -11.32 4.72
N PHE A 185 -9.10 -10.73 4.44
CA PHE A 185 -8.03 -11.44 3.78
C PHE A 185 -7.51 -12.51 4.75
N ASP A 186 -7.59 -13.76 4.32
CA ASP A 186 -7.12 -14.91 5.08
C ASP A 186 -5.64 -14.70 5.46
N SER A 187 -5.37 -14.66 6.76
CA SER A 187 -4.32 -13.89 7.45
C SER A 187 -2.91 -14.45 7.38
N ASP A 188 -2.63 -15.38 6.46
CA ASP A 188 -1.30 -15.99 6.28
C ASP A 188 -0.80 -15.79 4.84
N PRO A 189 0.04 -14.78 4.58
CA PRO A 189 0.61 -14.55 3.24
C PRO A 189 1.57 -15.67 2.81
N ASN A 190 1.99 -16.54 3.74
CA ASN A 190 2.89 -17.67 3.53
C ASN A 190 2.19 -19.02 3.48
N LYS A 191 0.85 -19.06 3.53
CA LYS A 191 0.13 -20.33 3.45
C LYS A 191 0.53 -21.09 2.18
N SER A 192 0.92 -22.33 2.38
CA SER A 192 1.35 -23.26 1.32
C SER A 192 0.17 -23.96 0.65
N ASN A 193 -1.04 -23.75 1.16
CA ASN A 193 -2.26 -24.30 0.61
C ASN A 193 -3.43 -23.33 0.87
N ALA A 194 -4.44 -23.39 0.03
CA ALA A 194 -5.69 -22.68 0.22
C ALA A 194 -6.80 -23.32 -0.63
N THR A 195 -8.04 -23.13 -0.19
CA THR A 195 -9.22 -23.45 -0.99
C THR A 195 -9.81 -22.14 -1.51
N ILE A 196 -9.96 -22.03 -2.83
CA ILE A 196 -10.71 -20.95 -3.46
C ILE A 196 -12.13 -21.46 -3.69
N LEU A 197 -13.13 -20.81 -3.12
CA LEU A 197 -14.54 -21.15 -3.31
C LEU A 197 -15.25 -20.01 -4.04
N THR A 198 -16.08 -20.34 -5.02
CA THR A 198 -16.89 -19.35 -5.74
C THR A 198 -18.26 -19.88 -6.08
N GLU A 199 -19.28 -19.04 -5.89
CA GLU A 199 -20.64 -19.31 -6.35
C GLU A 199 -20.87 -18.59 -7.68
N ILE A 200 -21.36 -19.33 -8.68
CA ILE A 200 -21.84 -18.76 -9.93
C ILE A 200 -23.36 -18.62 -9.79
N LYS A 201 -23.80 -17.39 -9.54
CA LYS A 201 -25.22 -17.03 -9.45
C LYS A 201 -25.81 -16.81 -10.84
N LYS A 202 -27.12 -17.02 -10.97
CA LYS A 202 -27.83 -16.97 -12.25
C LYS A 202 -27.19 -17.91 -13.27
N PHE A 203 -26.90 -19.13 -12.84
CA PHE A 203 -26.17 -20.11 -13.64
C PHE A 203 -26.95 -20.48 -14.91
N SER A 204 -28.27 -20.52 -14.82
CA SER A 204 -29.16 -20.74 -15.95
C SER A 204 -29.02 -19.67 -17.03
N ASP A 205 -28.99 -18.38 -16.65
CA ASP A 205 -28.73 -17.27 -17.57
C ASP A 205 -27.32 -17.38 -18.17
N PHE A 206 -26.31 -17.64 -17.32
CA PHE A 206 -24.92 -17.78 -17.75
C PHE A 206 -24.74 -18.88 -18.81
N SER A 207 -25.45 -20.01 -18.69
CA SER A 207 -25.40 -21.09 -19.70
C SER A 207 -25.88 -20.68 -21.10
N GLN A 208 -26.70 -19.63 -21.18
CA GLN A 208 -27.31 -19.13 -22.42
C GLN A 208 -26.55 -17.95 -23.02
N GLU A 209 -25.67 -17.31 -22.26
CA GLU A 209 -24.87 -16.17 -22.69
C GLU A 209 -23.98 -16.46 -23.91
N ILE A 210 -23.52 -15.38 -24.55
CA ILE A 210 -22.63 -15.42 -25.72
C ILE A 210 -21.18 -15.75 -25.31
N PHE A 211 -20.40 -16.25 -26.26
CA PHE A 211 -18.96 -16.47 -26.10
C PHE A 211 -18.23 -15.22 -25.62
N GLY A 212 -17.27 -15.40 -24.72
CA GLY A 212 -16.52 -14.32 -24.07
C GLY A 212 -17.17 -13.79 -22.79
N SER A 213 -18.32 -14.35 -22.38
CA SER A 213 -18.88 -14.08 -21.06
C SER A 213 -18.06 -14.82 -19.99
N GLU A 214 -17.55 -14.06 -19.03
CA GLU A 214 -16.68 -14.57 -17.97
C GLU A 214 -17.28 -14.32 -16.59
N ARG A 215 -16.95 -15.18 -15.64
CA ARG A 215 -17.13 -14.95 -14.20
C ARG A 215 -15.81 -15.22 -13.50
N SER A 216 -15.57 -14.53 -12.39
CA SER A 216 -14.33 -14.65 -11.63
C SER A 216 -14.63 -14.75 -10.15
N SER A 217 -13.88 -15.59 -9.45
CA SER A 217 -13.87 -15.59 -7.99
C SER A 217 -13.14 -14.37 -7.44
N GLU A 218 -13.25 -14.20 -6.13
CA GLU A 218 -12.31 -13.38 -5.38
C GLU A 218 -10.87 -13.91 -5.53
N THR A 219 -9.91 -13.02 -5.33
CA THR A 219 -8.48 -13.35 -5.43
C THR A 219 -7.98 -13.88 -4.09
N VAL A 220 -7.37 -15.05 -4.12
CA VAL A 220 -6.72 -15.68 -2.97
C VAL A 220 -5.21 -15.66 -3.18
N HIS A 221 -4.48 -15.29 -2.13
CA HIS A 221 -3.02 -15.26 -2.14
C HIS A 221 -2.47 -16.55 -1.54
N ILE A 222 -1.56 -17.22 -2.25
CA ILE A 222 -0.87 -18.43 -1.77
C ILE A 222 0.61 -18.21 -1.99
N ARG A 223 1.43 -18.23 -0.93
CA ARG A 223 2.85 -17.84 -0.99
C ARG A 223 3.07 -16.48 -1.69
N GLY A 224 2.22 -15.50 -1.41
CA GLY A 224 2.24 -14.18 -2.07
C GLY A 224 1.83 -14.15 -3.55
N ILE A 225 1.42 -15.28 -4.14
CA ILE A 225 0.96 -15.34 -5.53
C ILE A 225 -0.56 -15.14 -5.56
N PRO A 226 -1.09 -14.11 -6.24
CA PRO A 226 -2.52 -13.90 -6.35
C PRO A 226 -3.12 -14.82 -7.41
N MET A 227 -4.09 -15.61 -7.00
CA MET A 227 -4.77 -16.62 -7.81
C MET A 227 -6.29 -16.44 -7.70
N LYS A 228 -7.01 -16.73 -8.79
CA LYS A 228 -8.48 -16.74 -8.82
C LYS A 228 -9.01 -17.80 -9.77
N ILE A 229 -10.23 -18.25 -9.54
CA ILE A 229 -10.99 -19.05 -10.49
C ILE A 229 -11.57 -18.09 -11.53
N GLU A 230 -11.40 -18.41 -12.81
CA GLU A 230 -12.06 -17.74 -13.92
C GLU A 230 -12.86 -18.79 -14.68
N THR A 231 -14.11 -18.49 -15.01
CA THR A 231 -14.96 -19.38 -15.78
C THR A 231 -15.47 -18.67 -17.01
N ASP A 232 -15.47 -19.37 -18.12
CA ASP A 232 -15.95 -18.90 -19.41
C ASP A 232 -16.87 -19.94 -20.07
N ILE A 233 -17.48 -19.53 -21.17
CA ILE A 233 -18.28 -20.40 -22.03
C ILE A 233 -17.39 -20.83 -23.18
N SER A 234 -17.09 -22.12 -23.28
CA SER A 234 -16.29 -22.69 -24.35
C SER A 234 -17.11 -23.67 -25.21
N THR A 235 -16.73 -23.81 -26.48
CA THR A 235 -17.20 -24.88 -27.36
C THR A 235 -16.03 -25.72 -27.82
N MET A 236 -16.25 -27.03 -27.92
CA MET A 236 -15.29 -27.90 -28.61
C MET A 236 -15.40 -27.65 -30.12
N ARG A 237 -14.29 -27.81 -30.85
CA ARG A 237 -14.24 -27.50 -32.30
C ARG A 237 -15.22 -28.31 -33.15
N ASP A 238 -15.69 -29.44 -32.63
CA ASP A 238 -16.54 -30.40 -33.34
C ASP A 238 -17.95 -30.52 -32.74
N SER A 239 -18.34 -29.64 -31.81
CA SER A 239 -19.65 -29.67 -31.16
C SER A 239 -20.21 -28.28 -30.89
N ASP A 240 -21.49 -28.08 -31.19
CA ASP A 240 -22.25 -26.88 -30.81
C ASP A 240 -22.60 -26.88 -29.31
N GLU A 241 -22.25 -27.93 -28.57
CA GLU A 241 -22.48 -28.01 -27.14
C GLU A 241 -21.60 -27.01 -26.38
N LYS A 242 -22.25 -26.16 -25.60
CA LYS A 242 -21.59 -25.24 -24.68
C LYS A 242 -21.07 -25.99 -23.46
N HIS A 243 -19.82 -25.73 -23.13
CA HIS A 243 -19.12 -26.27 -21.98
C HIS A 243 -18.80 -25.14 -21.00
N LEU A 244 -18.75 -25.49 -19.72
CA LEU A 244 -18.22 -24.59 -18.70
C LEU A 244 -16.69 -24.73 -18.71
N GLY A 245 -16.01 -23.71 -19.22
CA GLY A 245 -14.57 -23.60 -19.07
C GLY A 245 -14.23 -23.13 -17.67
N ILE A 246 -13.30 -23.81 -17.02
CA ILE A 246 -12.83 -23.46 -15.67
C ILE A 246 -11.33 -23.30 -15.72
N MET A 247 -10.84 -22.15 -15.29
CA MET A 247 -9.44 -21.80 -15.28
C MET A 247 -8.98 -21.35 -13.90
N LEU A 248 -7.78 -21.75 -13.51
CA LEU A 248 -7.06 -21.07 -12.43
C LEU A 248 -6.15 -20.04 -13.07
N LYS A 249 -6.39 -18.76 -12.75
CA LYS A 249 -5.66 -17.64 -13.32
C LYS A 249 -4.79 -16.98 -12.28
N GLN A 250 -3.57 -16.67 -12.67
CA GLN A 250 -2.68 -15.82 -11.90
C GLN A 250 -2.84 -14.38 -12.37
N THR A 251 -3.04 -13.44 -11.44
CA THR A 251 -3.30 -12.04 -11.77
C THR A 251 -2.08 -11.12 -11.67
N ALA A 252 -0.97 -11.57 -11.09
CA ALA A 252 0.26 -10.79 -10.99
C ALA A 252 1.23 -11.04 -12.16
N GLN A 253 1.62 -9.97 -12.85
CA GLN A 253 2.92 -9.87 -13.51
C GLN A 253 3.95 -9.52 -12.43
N GLY A 254 4.66 -10.51 -11.88
CA GLY A 254 5.75 -10.25 -10.95
C GLY A 254 6.88 -9.49 -11.66
N GLU A 255 7.37 -8.41 -11.04
CA GLU A 255 8.43 -7.54 -11.59
C GLU A 255 9.78 -8.26 -11.84
N ASP A 256 10.00 -9.43 -11.23
CA ASP A 256 11.28 -10.16 -11.32
C ASP A 256 11.29 -11.37 -12.27
N GLY A 257 10.17 -11.68 -12.94
CA GLY A 257 10.15 -12.49 -14.16
C GLY A 257 10.86 -13.86 -14.18
N LYS A 258 11.29 -14.45 -13.06
CA LYS A 258 11.94 -15.78 -12.98
C LYS A 258 11.73 -16.45 -11.62
N TRP A 259 10.72 -17.28 -11.52
CA TRP A 259 10.49 -18.17 -10.38
C TRP A 259 9.93 -19.48 -10.88
N ASP A 260 10.30 -20.58 -10.20
CA ASP A 260 9.78 -21.91 -10.44
C ASP A 260 9.12 -22.42 -9.16
N PHE A 261 7.81 -22.71 -9.20
CA PHE A 261 7.14 -23.42 -8.10
C PHE A 261 6.41 -24.66 -8.60
N VAL A 262 6.37 -25.67 -7.74
CA VAL A 262 5.58 -26.89 -7.95
C VAL A 262 4.24 -26.69 -7.25
N TRP A 263 3.16 -26.96 -7.95
CA TRP A 263 1.82 -26.86 -7.37
C TRP A 263 0.97 -28.05 -7.78
N SER A 264 0.02 -28.41 -6.93
CA SER A 264 -1.05 -29.34 -7.24
C SER A 264 -2.37 -28.66 -6.94
N ALA A 265 -3.37 -28.81 -7.80
CA ALA A 265 -4.71 -28.39 -7.46
C ALA A 265 -5.75 -29.46 -7.75
N THR A 266 -6.76 -29.47 -6.90
CA THR A 266 -7.93 -30.34 -7.00
C THR A 266 -9.14 -29.43 -7.17
N LEU A 267 -9.70 -29.45 -8.38
CA LEU A 267 -10.96 -28.80 -8.67
C LEU A 267 -12.10 -29.69 -8.18
N ARG A 268 -13.09 -29.07 -7.54
CA ARG A 268 -14.34 -29.68 -7.11
C ARG A 268 -15.50 -28.84 -7.60
N ILE A 269 -16.45 -29.51 -8.27
CA ILE A 269 -17.79 -29.00 -8.46
C ILE A 269 -18.59 -29.50 -7.26
N VAL A 270 -19.00 -28.58 -6.40
CA VAL A 270 -19.58 -28.91 -5.10
C VAL A 270 -21.01 -29.38 -5.30
N SER A 271 -21.32 -30.57 -4.77
CA SER A 271 -22.67 -31.10 -4.84
C SER A 271 -23.61 -30.31 -3.93
N GLN A 272 -24.78 -29.95 -4.47
CA GLN A 272 -25.83 -29.25 -3.74
C GLN A 272 -26.80 -30.24 -3.06
N LYS A 273 -26.67 -31.55 -3.33
CA LYS A 273 -27.46 -32.60 -2.70
C LYS A 273 -26.79 -33.09 -1.43
N SER A 274 -27.53 -33.07 -0.32
CA SER A 274 -27.05 -33.64 0.95
C SER A 274 -26.65 -35.11 0.78
N GLY A 275 -25.40 -35.44 1.11
CA GLY A 275 -24.85 -36.79 1.04
C GLY A 275 -24.38 -37.24 -0.36
N ALA A 276 -24.44 -36.39 -1.37
CA ALA A 276 -23.86 -36.67 -2.68
C ALA A 276 -22.41 -36.18 -2.78
N GLU A 277 -21.57 -36.90 -3.53
CA GLU A 277 -20.15 -36.57 -3.68
C GLU A 277 -19.93 -35.39 -4.64
N ASP A 278 -18.90 -34.58 -4.33
CA ASP A 278 -18.39 -33.55 -5.21
C ASP A 278 -17.76 -34.19 -6.46
N LEU A 279 -18.01 -33.62 -7.63
CA LEU A 279 -17.25 -34.01 -8.81
C LEU A 279 -15.84 -33.44 -8.71
N THR A 280 -14.89 -34.35 -8.46
CA THR A 280 -13.51 -34.00 -8.15
C THR A 280 -12.58 -34.31 -9.33
N ILE A 281 -11.79 -33.33 -9.73
CA ILE A 281 -10.78 -33.44 -10.78
C ILE A 281 -9.44 -32.97 -10.23
N THR A 282 -8.53 -33.92 -10.04
CA THR A 282 -7.18 -33.63 -9.56
C THR A 282 -6.23 -33.45 -10.74
N ARG A 283 -5.51 -32.32 -10.77
CA ARG A 283 -4.43 -32.06 -11.71
C ARG A 283 -3.12 -31.89 -10.96
N ASN A 284 -2.20 -32.82 -11.19
CA ASN A 284 -0.83 -32.75 -10.69
C ASN A 284 0.03 -31.97 -11.69
N SER A 285 0.52 -30.79 -11.33
CA SER A 285 1.46 -30.02 -12.16
C SER A 285 2.89 -30.18 -11.62
N ARG A 286 3.89 -30.21 -12.51
CA ARG A 286 5.28 -30.50 -12.12
C ARG A 286 6.18 -29.27 -11.96
N VAL A 287 6.00 -28.17 -12.71
CA VAL A 287 6.75 -26.91 -12.53
C VAL A 287 5.99 -25.79 -13.25
N PHE A 288 5.70 -24.67 -12.59
CA PHE A 288 5.31 -23.42 -13.24
C PHE A 288 6.56 -22.57 -13.43
N ASN A 289 6.72 -21.92 -14.59
CA ASN A 289 7.69 -20.82 -14.75
C ASN A 289 6.98 -19.55 -15.24
N SER A 290 7.54 -18.40 -14.91
CA SER A 290 7.07 -17.06 -15.31
C SER A 290 6.84 -16.85 -16.83
N ARG A 291 7.26 -17.79 -17.68
CA ARG A 291 7.17 -17.73 -19.16
C ARG A 291 6.04 -18.58 -19.74
N SER A 292 5.40 -19.44 -18.95
CA SER A 292 4.38 -20.39 -19.44
C SER A 292 3.01 -19.94 -18.96
N PHE A 293 2.10 -19.67 -19.91
CA PHE A 293 0.65 -19.40 -19.78
C PHE A 293 0.12 -18.86 -18.44
N SER A 294 -0.42 -17.64 -18.44
CA SER A 294 -1.03 -16.95 -17.29
C SER A 294 -2.34 -17.56 -16.76
N HIS A 295 -2.84 -18.62 -17.40
CA HIS A 295 -4.11 -19.28 -17.10
C HIS A 295 -3.99 -20.77 -17.40
N TRP A 296 -4.64 -21.60 -16.57
CA TRP A 296 -4.66 -23.05 -16.75
C TRP A 296 -6.09 -23.55 -16.91
N PRO A 297 -6.47 -24.10 -18.07
CA PRO A 297 -7.76 -24.74 -18.23
C PRO A 297 -7.79 -26.06 -17.45
N PHE A 298 -8.68 -26.14 -16.46
CA PHE A 298 -9.01 -27.38 -15.76
C PHE A 298 -9.97 -28.23 -16.58
N LEU A 299 -10.90 -27.58 -17.28
CA LEU A 299 -12.00 -28.23 -17.98
C LEU A 299 -12.37 -27.50 -19.26
N ASN A 300 -12.55 -28.28 -20.32
CA ASN A 300 -13.45 -28.01 -21.43
C ASN A 300 -14.46 -29.17 -21.59
N ALA A 301 -14.60 -30.04 -20.59
CA ALA A 301 -15.09 -31.41 -20.78
C ALA A 301 -16.45 -31.72 -20.14
N ILE A 302 -17.11 -30.77 -19.46
CA ILE A 302 -18.45 -30.96 -18.89
C ILE A 302 -19.39 -29.94 -19.53
N THR A 303 -20.50 -30.42 -20.07
CA THR A 303 -21.49 -29.57 -20.73
C THR A 303 -22.37 -28.87 -19.70
N PHE A 304 -22.93 -27.71 -20.07
CA PHE A 304 -23.96 -27.07 -19.24
C PHE A 304 -25.17 -27.99 -19.02
N ALA A 305 -25.50 -28.85 -20.00
CA ALA A 305 -26.59 -29.82 -19.88
C ALA A 305 -26.34 -30.84 -18.76
N GLU A 306 -25.11 -31.37 -18.65
CA GLU A 306 -24.74 -32.29 -17.57
C GLU A 306 -24.71 -31.61 -16.21
N LEU A 307 -24.23 -30.37 -16.13
CA LEU A 307 -24.19 -29.60 -14.87
C LEU A 307 -25.58 -29.26 -14.34
N MET A 308 -26.52 -28.99 -15.25
CA MET A 308 -27.91 -28.64 -14.91
C MET A 308 -28.82 -29.85 -14.77
N ASP A 309 -28.34 -31.08 -15.03
CA ASP A 309 -29.13 -32.29 -14.85
C ASP A 309 -29.50 -32.46 -13.35
N PRO A 310 -30.80 -32.42 -13.00
CA PRO A 310 -31.24 -32.58 -11.62
C PRO A 310 -30.82 -33.91 -10.99
N SER A 311 -30.50 -34.93 -11.79
CA SER A 311 -30.01 -36.22 -11.31
C SER A 311 -28.61 -36.10 -10.68
N LYS A 312 -27.76 -35.22 -11.24
CA LYS A 312 -26.35 -35.03 -10.85
C LYS A 312 -26.17 -34.19 -9.60
N GLY A 313 -27.04 -33.21 -9.38
CA GLY A 313 -27.07 -32.42 -8.15
C GLY A 313 -25.99 -31.34 -8.03
N PHE A 314 -25.33 -30.95 -9.11
CA PHE A 314 -24.32 -29.88 -9.13
C PHE A 314 -24.92 -28.47 -9.21
N TYR A 315 -26.15 -28.37 -9.71
CA TYR A 315 -26.90 -27.13 -9.87
C TYR A 315 -28.05 -27.06 -8.87
N ASP A 316 -28.13 -25.96 -8.12
CA ASP A 316 -29.28 -25.64 -7.27
C ASP A 316 -30.31 -24.85 -8.09
N LYS A 317 -31.41 -25.51 -8.45
CA LYS A 317 -32.50 -24.90 -9.22
C LYS A 317 -33.28 -23.84 -8.44
N ASN A 318 -33.32 -23.93 -7.11
CA ASN A 318 -34.10 -23.00 -6.29
C ASN A 318 -33.37 -21.66 -6.13
N GLU A 319 -32.05 -21.72 -5.96
CA GLU A 319 -31.20 -20.53 -5.83
C GLU A 319 -30.58 -20.08 -7.16
N ASP A 320 -30.77 -20.84 -8.23
CA ASP A 320 -30.14 -20.66 -9.55
C ASP A 320 -28.63 -20.43 -9.44
N LYS A 321 -27.95 -21.39 -8.79
CA LYS A 321 -26.51 -21.29 -8.52
C LYS A 321 -25.78 -22.62 -8.65
N MET A 322 -24.47 -22.49 -8.83
CA MET A 322 -23.52 -23.59 -8.81
C MET A 322 -22.30 -23.16 -8.00
N THR A 323 -21.71 -24.07 -7.23
CA THR A 323 -20.53 -23.79 -6.42
C THR A 323 -19.30 -24.54 -6.94
N LEU A 324 -18.21 -23.81 -7.11
CA LEU A 324 -16.89 -24.33 -7.46
C LEU A 324 -15.94 -24.16 -6.29
N ALA A 325 -15.10 -25.17 -6.07
CA ALA A 325 -13.99 -25.09 -5.13
C ALA A 325 -12.71 -25.58 -5.80
N ILE A 326 -11.58 -24.88 -5.60
CA ILE A 326 -10.27 -25.38 -5.99
C ILE A 326 -9.39 -25.42 -4.75
N ASP A 327 -9.00 -26.62 -4.34
CA ASP A 327 -7.99 -26.84 -3.31
C ASP A 327 -6.62 -26.78 -3.96
N ILE A 328 -5.79 -25.81 -3.57
CA ILE A 328 -4.48 -25.55 -4.14
C ILE A 328 -3.43 -25.83 -3.09
N LYS A 329 -2.34 -26.49 -3.49
CA LYS A 329 -1.14 -26.68 -2.69
C LYS A 329 0.07 -26.23 -3.52
N VAL A 330 0.91 -25.38 -2.93
CA VAL A 330 2.14 -24.84 -3.53
C VAL A 330 3.33 -25.27 -2.67
N GLU A 331 4.23 -26.02 -3.28
CA GLU A 331 5.52 -26.37 -2.68
C GLU A 331 6.50 -25.20 -2.78
N GLU A 332 7.53 -25.19 -1.93
CA GLU A 332 8.54 -24.13 -1.92
C GLU A 332 9.21 -23.95 -3.30
N ALA A 333 9.41 -22.69 -3.67
CA ALA A 333 10.07 -22.34 -4.92
C ALA A 333 11.49 -22.89 -4.92
N LYS A 334 11.83 -23.72 -5.90
CA LYS A 334 13.23 -24.15 -6.09
C LYS A 334 13.93 -23.06 -6.89
N PRO A 335 15.12 -22.57 -6.47
CA PRO A 335 15.88 -21.64 -7.29
C PRO A 335 16.17 -22.30 -8.65
N MET A 336 15.95 -21.57 -9.75
CA MET A 336 16.28 -22.05 -11.10
C MET A 336 17.72 -22.57 -11.10
N LYS A 337 17.92 -23.88 -11.30
CA LYS A 337 19.24 -24.38 -11.64
C LYS A 337 19.58 -23.80 -13.03
N PRO A 338 20.69 -23.06 -13.20
CA PRO A 338 21.11 -22.67 -14.53
C PRO A 338 21.24 -23.93 -15.39
N ARG A 339 20.67 -23.92 -16.60
CA ARG A 339 20.91 -24.98 -17.57
C ARG A 339 22.41 -25.03 -17.80
N GLN A 340 23.08 -26.08 -17.29
CA GLN A 340 24.39 -26.44 -17.77
C GLN A 340 24.19 -26.86 -19.23
N TYR A 341 24.58 -25.99 -20.15
CA TYR A 341 24.91 -26.44 -21.48
C TYR A 341 26.15 -27.31 -21.32
N SER A 342 26.03 -28.61 -21.59
CA SER A 342 27.19 -29.46 -21.82
C SER A 342 27.94 -28.91 -23.03
N GLU A 343 29.23 -28.62 -22.85
CA GLU A 343 30.17 -28.26 -23.92
C GLU A 343 30.22 -29.29 -25.04
#